data_AF-A0A2N2KAX4-F1
#
_entry.id   AF-A0A2N2KAX4-F1
#
_cell.length_a   1.000
_cell.length_b   1.000
_cell.length_c   1.000
_cell.angle_alpha   90.00
_cell.angle_beta   90.00
_cell.angle_gamma   90.00
#
_symmetry.space_group_name_H-M   'P 1'
#
loop_
_entity.id
_entity.type
_entity.pdbx_description
1 polymer ?
#
loop_
_entity_poly.entity_id
_entity_poly.type
_entity_poly.pdbx_seq_one_letter_code
_entity_poly.pdbx_strand_id
1 'polypeptide(L)' 'MEEKIKELQKLSGIGEVLSRRLVESSYDTIAKVAAAEKKGLARIAGMNPQKLRSIVTQARQMTGEAEKSRHTW' A
#
# COMPACT_ATOMS: atom_id res chain seq x y z
N MET A 1 -6.48 14.01 -1.63
CA MET A 1 -7.04 12.62 -1.56
C MET A 1 -6.71 11.86 -2.84
N GLU A 2 -6.88 12.46 -4.01
CA GLU A 2 -6.58 11.82 -5.30
C GLU A 2 -5.13 11.36 -5.49
N GLU A 3 -4.14 12.15 -5.06
CA GLU A 3 -2.72 11.74 -5.16
C GLU A 3 -2.43 10.47 -4.37
N LYS A 4 -3.02 10.36 -3.17
CA LYS A 4 -2.92 9.18 -2.31
C LYS A 4 -3.55 7.95 -2.97
N ILE A 5 -4.71 8.13 -3.59
CA ILE A 5 -5.39 7.08 -4.36
C ILE A 5 -4.53 6.62 -5.54
N LYS A 6 -3.98 7.56 -6.32
CA LYS A 6 -3.09 7.28 -7.46
C LYS A 6 -1.79 6.60 -7.04
N GLU A 7 -1.23 6.99 -5.90
CA GLU A 7 -0.04 6.36 -5.34
C GLU A 7 -0.30 4.91 -4.97
N LEU A 8 -1.40 4.64 -4.26
CA LEU A 8 -1.81 3.27 -3.93
C LEU A 8 -2.13 2.43 -5.17
N GLN A 9 -2.65 3.04 -6.25
CA GLN A 9 -2.88 2.37 -7.53
C GLN A 9 -1.59 1.93 -8.25
N LYS A 10 -0.42 2.44 -7.87
CA LYS A 10 0.86 1.93 -8.39
C LYS A 10 1.12 0.49 -7.93
N LEU A 11 0.49 0.05 -6.84
CA LEU A 11 0.59 -1.31 -6.35
C LEU A 11 -0.30 -2.22 -7.19
N SER A 12 0.31 -3.24 -7.80
CA SER A 12 -0.40 -4.16 -8.68
C SER A 12 -1.45 -4.95 -7.88
N GLY A 13 -2.71 -4.80 -8.27
CA GLY A 13 -3.84 -5.41 -7.57
C GLY A 13 -4.61 -4.48 -6.63
N ILE A 14 -4.23 -3.20 -6.51
CA ILE A 14 -5.06 -2.16 -5.90
C ILE A 14 -5.76 -1.34 -6.99
N GLY A 15 -7.09 -1.46 -7.07
CA GLY A 15 -7.93 -0.60 -7.90
C GLY A 15 -8.48 0.60 -7.14
N GLU A 16 -9.10 1.55 -7.85
CA GLU A 16 -9.64 2.80 -7.27
C GLU A 16 -10.51 2.61 -6.02
N VAL A 17 -11.43 1.65 -6.06
CA VAL A 17 -12.33 1.35 -4.93
C VAL A 17 -11.54 0.87 -3.72
N LEU A 18 -10.51 0.05 -3.92
CA LEU A 18 -9.68 -0.47 -2.84
C LEU A 18 -8.79 0.65 -2.28
N SER A 19 -8.20 1.48 -3.14
CA SER A 19 -7.42 2.65 -2.74
C SER A 19 -8.23 3.59 -1.85
N ARG A 20 -9.48 3.87 -2.21
CA ARG A 20 -10.37 4.73 -1.42
C ARG A 20 -10.60 4.14 -0.02
N ARG A 21 -10.93 2.84 0.07
CA ARG A 21 -11.12 2.14 1.35
C ARG A 21 -9.86 2.10 2.22
N LEU A 22 -8.68 1.99 1.61
CA LEU A 22 -7.41 2.07 2.33
C LEU A 22 -7.22 3.46 2.94
N VAL A 23 -7.45 4.53 2.17
CA VAL A 23 -7.37 5.91 2.66
C VAL A 23 -8.38 6.15 3.78
N GLU A 24 -9.62 5.66 3.65
CA GLU A 24 -10.64 5.71 4.71
C GLU A 24 -10.22 4.97 5.97
N SER A 25 -9.46 3.87 5.83
CA SER A 25 -8.87 3.11 6.95
C SER A 25 -7.55 3.71 7.46
N SER A 26 -7.24 4.96 7.14
CA SER A 26 -5.98 5.66 7.48
C SER A 26 -4.70 5.08 6.86
N TYR A 27 -4.81 4.18 5.88
CA TYR A 27 -3.69 3.66 5.08
C TYR A 27 -3.52 4.46 3.79
N ASP A 28 -3.18 5.72 3.95
CA ASP A 28 -3.22 6.69 2.86
C ASP A 28 -1.92 6.80 2.05
N THR A 29 -0.88 6.03 2.38
CA THR A 29 0.41 6.02 1.67
C THR A 29 1.00 4.61 1.56
N ILE A 30 1.87 4.40 0.57
CA ILE A 30 2.58 3.11 0.40
C ILE A 30 3.38 2.74 1.66
N ALA A 31 4.01 3.70 2.32
CA ALA A 31 4.76 3.47 3.56
C ALA A 31 3.86 2.95 4.70
N LYS A 32 2.65 3.52 4.85
CA LYS A 32 1.68 3.02 5.83
C LYS A 32 1.19 1.62 5.48
N VAL A 33 1.01 1.30 4.20
CA VAL A 33 0.64 -0.05 3.74
C VAL A 33 1.78 -1.05 3.96
N ALA A 34 3.02 -0.63 3.76
CA ALA A 34 4.22 -1.45 3.99
C ALA A 34 4.43 -1.77 5.49
N ALA A 35 4.14 -0.78 6.34
CA ALA A 35 4.15 -0.89 7.79
C ALA A 35 2.91 -1.61 8.35
N ALA A 36 1.79 -1.57 7.63
CA ALA A 36 0.57 -2.24 8.04
C ALA A 36 0.74 -3.76 8.07
N GLU A 37 0.20 -4.37 9.12
CA GLU A 37 0.16 -5.82 9.22
C GLU A 37 -0.86 -6.43 8.26
N LYS A 38 -0.57 -7.65 7.80
CA LYS A 38 -1.43 -8.38 6.87
C LYS A 38 -2.86 -8.56 7.41
N LYS A 39 -3.00 -8.68 8.73
CA LYS A 39 -4.30 -8.80 9.41
C LYS A 39 -5.11 -7.49 9.35
N GLY A 40 -4.47 -6.34 9.43
CA GLY A 40 -5.14 -5.03 9.34
C GLY A 40 -5.67 -4.78 7.93
N LEU A 41 -4.85 -5.08 6.93
CA LEU A 41 -5.22 -5.00 5.52
C LEU A 41 -6.28 -6.05 5.12
N ALA A 42 -6.21 -7.26 5.68
CA ALA A 42 -7.19 -8.32 5.41
C ALA A 42 -8.60 -8.02 5.95
N ARG A 43 -8.72 -7.10 6.91
CA ARG A 43 -10.02 -6.61 7.40
C ARG A 43 -10.72 -5.69 6.40
N ILE A 44 -10.00 -5.17 5.40
CA ILE A 44 -10.59 -4.31 4.37
C ILE A 44 -11.41 -5.18 3.42
N ALA A 45 -12.71 -4.88 3.34
CA ALA A 45 -13.63 -5.58 2.46
C ALA A 45 -13.15 -5.52 1.00
N GLY A 46 -13.14 -6.67 0.31
CA GLY A 46 -12.68 -6.80 -1.08
C GLY A 46 -11.18 -7.05 -1.24
N MET A 47 -10.42 -7.17 -0.15
CA MET A 47 -9.01 -7.54 -0.23
C MET A 47 -8.82 -9.06 -0.31
N ASN A 48 -8.12 -9.53 -1.34
CA ASN A 48 -7.79 -10.94 -1.49
C ASN A 48 -6.50 -11.28 -0.71
N PRO A 49 -6.51 -12.25 0.22
CA PRO A 49 -5.36 -12.61 1.05
C PRO A 49 -4.13 -13.08 0.27
N GLN A 50 -4.29 -13.67 -0.92
CA GLN A 50 -3.16 -14.02 -1.79
C GLN A 50 -2.49 -12.76 -2.37
N LYS A 51 -3.29 -11.83 -2.90
CA LYS A 51 -2.78 -10.56 -3.47
C LYS A 51 -2.21 -9.65 -2.39
N LEU A 52 -2.76 -9.70 -1.19
CA LEU A 52 -2.32 -8.91 -0.04
C LEU A 52 -0.84 -9.14 0.28
N ARG A 53 -0.35 -10.38 0.21
CA ARG A 53 1.09 -10.66 0.39
C ARG A 53 1.93 -9.94 -0.66
N SER A 54 1.54 -10.01 -1.93
CA SER A 54 2.25 -9.33 -3.03
C SER A 54 2.21 -7.82 -2.86
N ILE A 55 1.06 -7.24 -2.51
CA ILE A 55 0.89 -5.80 -2.28
C ILE A 55 1.82 -5.31 -1.16
N VAL A 56 1.85 -6.00 -0.01
CA VAL A 56 2.72 -5.62 1.11
C VAL A 56 4.19 -5.75 0.74
N THR A 57 4.56 -6.81 0.02
CA THR A 57 5.94 -6.97 -0.47
C THR A 57 6.33 -5.85 -1.44
N GLN A 58 5.48 -5.52 -2.41
CA GLN A 58 5.72 -4.42 -3.35
C GLN A 58 5.82 -3.08 -2.61
N ALA A 59 4.91 -2.81 -1.68
CA ALA A 59 4.93 -1.60 -0.88
C ALA A 59 6.23 -1.48 -0.08
N ARG A 60 6.71 -2.57 0.52
CA ARG A 60 7.99 -2.61 1.24
C ARG A 60 9.18 -2.40 0.31
N GLN A 61 9.18 -2.96 -0.88
CA GLN A 61 10.24 -2.73 -1.86
C GLN A 61 10.27 -1.25 -2.27
N MET A 62 9.13 -0.68 -2.64
CA MET A 62 9.05 0.74 -3.03
C MET A 62 9.43 1.69 -1.89
N THR A 63 9.06 1.36 -0.65
CA THR A 63 9.42 2.17 0.54
C THR A 63 10.91 2.01 0.87
N GLY A 64 11.43 0.79 0.86
CA GLY A 64 12.85 0.51 1.12
C GLY A 64 13.79 1.06 0.04
N GLU A 65 13.36 1.06 -1.22
CA GLU A 65 14.08 1.73 -2.32
C GLU A 65 14.02 3.25 -2.19
N ALA A 66 12.88 3.82 -1.78
CA ALA A 66 12.76 5.25 -1.50
C ALA A 66 13.65 5.69 -0.33
N GLU A 67 13.83 4.84 0.69
CA GLU A 67 14.77 5.08 1.80
C GLU A 67 16.23 4.95 1.36
N LYS A 68 16.56 3.94 0.55
CA LYS A 68 17.92 3.72 0.05
C LYS A 68 18.37 4.83 -0.91
N SER A 69 17.47 5.34 -1.75
CA SER A 69 17.74 6.46 -2.64
C SER A 69 17.87 7.81 -1.92
N ARG A 70 17.36 7.93 -0.69
CA ARG A 70 17.54 9.12 0.17
C ARG A 70 18.85 9.10 0.97
N HIS A 71 19.57 7.99 0.97
CA HIS A 71 20.74 7.76 1.81
C HIS A 71 22.01 7.46 0.99
N THR A 72 22.13 8.06 -0.19
CA THR A 72 23.37 8.15 -0.96
C THR A 72 23.74 9.62 -1.08
N TRP A 73 24.61 10.08 -0.18
CA TRP A 73 25.45 11.26 -0.33
C TRP A 73 26.88 10.86 0.02
#